data_AF-A0A814K1A9-F1
#
_entry.id   AF-A0A814K1A9-F1
#
_cell.length_a   1.000
_cell.length_b   1.000
_cell.length_c   1.000
_cell.angle_alpha   90.00
_cell.angle_beta   90.00
_cell.angle_gamma   90.00
#
_symmetry.space_group_name_H-M   'P 1'
#
loop_
_entity.id
_entity.type
_entity.pdbx_description
1 polymer ?
#
loop_
_entity_poly.entity_id
_entity_poly.type
_entity_poly.pdbx_seq_one_letter_code
_entity_poly.pdbx_strand_id
1 'polypeptide(L)'
;MLVRKLFNWQSLAISSSLANRCISTSSYRLASDKEFVHRDTKENNLDVKFDFTPENYKRVEAIMAMYPEGHKSAAVIPLLDLAQRQHNGWLPLSAMNKVAEVLKMARMRVYEVKIFMAI
;
A
#
# COMPACT_ATOMS: atom_id res chain seq x y z
N MET A 1 -37.10 4.90 -83.70
CA MET A 1 -36.63 3.50 -83.76
C MET A 1 -35.13 3.50 -84.00
N LEU A 2 -34.42 2.57 -83.33
CA LEU A 2 -32.99 2.21 -83.48
C LEU A 2 -31.99 3.14 -82.76
N VAL A 3 -31.43 2.84 -81.57
CA VAL A 3 -30.64 1.70 -81.05
C VAL A 3 -29.12 1.96 -81.13
N ARG A 4 -28.45 1.74 -79.97
CA ARG A 4 -27.00 1.56 -79.68
C ARG A 4 -26.24 2.83 -79.29
N LYS A 5 -25.96 2.99 -77.99
CA LYS A 5 -24.79 2.47 -77.24
C LYS A 5 -23.49 3.11 -77.72
N LEU A 6 -22.81 3.78 -76.79
CA LEU A 6 -21.45 3.50 -76.31
C LEU A 6 -20.85 4.79 -75.76
N PHE A 7 -20.90 5.00 -74.44
CA PHE A 7 -19.91 5.89 -73.81
C PHE A 7 -19.60 5.46 -72.37
N ASN A 8 -18.52 4.70 -72.29
CA ASN A 8 -17.48 4.67 -71.27
C ASN A 8 -17.89 4.68 -69.79
N TRP A 9 -17.91 3.47 -69.23
CA TRP A 9 -17.68 3.21 -67.81
C TRP A 9 -16.19 3.46 -67.48
N GLN A 10 -15.91 4.52 -66.72
CA GLN A 10 -14.67 4.61 -65.96
C GLN A 10 -15.01 4.48 -64.48
N SER A 11 -14.42 3.46 -63.86
CA SER A 11 -14.50 3.09 -62.46
C SER A 11 -14.35 4.29 -61.52
N LEU A 12 -15.43 4.63 -60.82
CA LEU A 12 -15.34 5.37 -59.56
C LEU A 12 -14.84 4.39 -58.51
N ALA A 13 -13.52 4.29 -58.37
CA ALA A 13 -12.91 3.66 -57.22
C ALA A 13 -13.30 4.50 -55.99
N ILE A 14 -14.25 3.99 -55.21
CA ILE A 14 -14.59 4.51 -53.89
C ILE A 14 -13.36 4.30 -53.02
N SER A 15 -12.56 5.34 -52.84
CA SER A 15 -11.47 5.35 -51.87
C SER A 15 -12.10 5.13 -50.49
N SER A 16 -11.94 3.92 -49.95
CA SER A 16 -12.27 3.67 -48.55
C SER A 16 -11.25 4.43 -47.73
N SER A 17 -11.63 5.60 -47.21
CA SER A 17 -10.86 6.23 -46.15
C SER A 17 -10.94 5.29 -44.95
N LEU A 18 -9.87 4.51 -44.76
CA LEU A 18 -9.62 3.86 -43.49
C LEU A 18 -9.41 5.01 -42.49
N ALA A 19 -10.50 5.43 -41.85
CA ALA A 19 -10.43 6.26 -40.67
C ALA A 19 -9.63 5.45 -39.65
N ASN A 20 -8.34 5.75 -39.52
CA ASN A 20 -7.52 5.32 -38.41
C ASN A 20 -8.21 5.83 -37.14
N ARG A 21 -9.01 4.99 -36.50
CA ARG A 21 -9.44 5.21 -35.13
C ARG A 21 -8.18 5.06 -34.28
N CYS A 22 -7.51 6.17 -34.02
CA CYS A 22 -6.47 6.23 -33.01
C CYS A 22 -7.14 5.95 -31.66
N ILE A 23 -7.14 4.68 -31.24
CA ILE A 23 -7.45 4.31 -29.86
C ILE A 23 -6.26 4.80 -29.03
N SER A 24 -6.35 6.04 -28.54
CA SER A 24 -5.43 6.52 -27.51
C SER A 24 -5.98 6.03 -26.17
N THR A 25 -5.48 4.89 -25.69
CA THR A 25 -5.55 4.58 -24.27
C THR A 25 -4.44 5.36 -23.60
N SER A 26 -4.72 6.58 -23.14
CA SER A 26 -3.88 7.15 -22.10
C SER A 26 -4.02 6.21 -20.90
N SER A 27 -3.00 5.39 -20.67
CA SER A 27 -2.89 4.66 -19.42
C SER A 27 -2.65 5.70 -18.33
N TYR A 28 -3.73 6.22 -17.74
CA TYR A 28 -3.62 6.70 -16.37
C TYR A 28 -3.09 5.51 -15.58
N ARG A 29 -1.80 5.56 -15.24
CA ARG A 29 -1.26 4.66 -14.22
C ARG A 29 -2.06 5.01 -12.98
N LEU A 30 -3.00 4.14 -12.61
CA LEU A 30 -3.44 3.99 -11.23
C LEU A 30 -2.17 3.63 -10.44
N ALA A 31 -1.37 4.62 -10.08
CA ALA A 31 -0.32 4.45 -9.11
C ALA A 31 -1.03 4.02 -7.83
N SER A 32 -0.70 2.83 -7.32
CA SER A 32 -1.23 2.39 -6.05
C SER A 32 -0.87 3.44 -4.99
N ASP A 33 -1.88 4.01 -4.32
CA ASP A 33 -1.69 4.95 -3.21
C ASP A 33 -1.05 4.30 -1.96
N LYS A 34 -0.75 2.99 -2.01
CA LYS A 34 -0.04 2.28 -0.94
C LYS A 34 1.45 2.59 -1.00
N GLU A 35 1.84 3.67 -0.32
CA GLU A 35 3.25 4.01 -0.12
C GLU A 35 3.89 3.12 0.97
N PHE A 36 4.87 2.29 0.59
CA PHE A 36 5.60 1.40 1.50
C PHE A 36 6.82 2.06 2.18
N VAL A 37 7.14 3.28 1.78
CA VAL A 37 8.22 4.08 2.37
C VAL A 37 7.63 5.13 3.30
N HIS A 38 8.28 5.35 4.43
CA HIS A 38 7.86 6.40 5.34
C HIS A 38 8.46 7.74 4.90
N ARG A 39 7.63 8.78 4.89
CA ARG A 39 8.05 10.18 4.80
C ARG A 39 7.62 10.89 6.07
N ASP A 40 8.53 11.64 6.67
CA ASP A 40 8.24 12.38 7.89
C ASP A 40 7.16 13.44 7.62
N THR A 41 6.12 13.44 8.43
CA THR A 41 5.09 14.49 8.44
C THR A 41 5.08 15.18 9.81
N LYS A 42 4.29 16.25 9.95
CA LYS A 42 4.15 16.95 11.24
C LYS A 42 3.60 16.05 12.35
N GLU A 43 2.78 15.07 12.00
CA GLU A 43 2.05 14.20 12.93
C GLU A 43 2.71 12.82 13.09
N ASN A 44 3.52 12.38 12.11
CA ASN A 44 4.18 11.08 12.11
C ASN A 44 5.65 11.27 11.74
N ASN A 45 6.50 11.38 12.75
CA ASN A 45 7.96 11.54 12.66
C ASN A 45 8.62 10.89 13.88
N LEU A 46 9.95 10.87 13.92
CA LEU A 46 10.72 10.28 15.02
C LEU A 46 10.63 11.05 16.35
N ASP A 47 10.30 12.35 16.31
CA ASP A 47 10.28 13.22 17.49
C ASP A 47 8.98 13.07 18.30
N VAL A 48 7.88 12.68 17.63
CA VAL A 48 6.60 12.37 18.28
C VAL A 48 6.84 11.22 19.25
N LYS A 49 6.65 11.43 20.55
CA LYS A 49 6.81 10.37 21.55
C LYS A 49 5.54 9.56 21.67
N PHE A 50 5.68 8.23 21.54
CA PHE A 50 4.61 7.28 21.85
C PHE A 50 5.04 6.41 23.02
N ASP A 51 4.13 6.22 23.97
CA ASP A 51 4.31 5.27 25.05
C ASP A 51 3.02 4.49 25.36
N PHE A 52 3.18 3.27 25.87
CA PHE A 52 2.03 2.47 26.30
C PHE A 52 1.44 3.03 27.58
N THR A 53 0.11 2.95 27.71
CA THR A 53 -0.53 3.25 29.00
C THR A 53 -0.15 2.20 30.05
N PRO A 54 -0.16 2.52 31.35
CA PRO A 54 0.17 1.55 32.41
C PRO A 54 -0.72 0.31 32.38
N GLU A 55 -1.96 0.42 31.93
CA GLU A 55 -2.85 -0.73 31.72
C GLU A 55 -2.39 -1.62 30.56
N ASN A 56 -1.91 -1.01 29.48
CA ASN A 56 -1.40 -1.69 28.32
C ASN A 56 -0.05 -2.36 28.58
N TYR A 57 0.76 -1.81 29.48
CA TYR A 57 1.97 -2.49 29.96
C TYR A 57 1.67 -3.84 30.62
N LYS A 58 0.59 -3.95 31.42
CA LYS A 58 0.17 -5.24 31.99
C LYS A 58 -0.20 -6.26 30.90
N ARG A 59 -0.85 -5.79 29.83
CA ARG A 59 -1.18 -6.62 28.67
C ARG A 59 0.06 -7.03 27.88
N VAL A 60 1.02 -6.12 27.72
CA VAL A 60 2.32 -6.41 27.11
C VAL A 60 3.03 -7.53 27.86
N GLU A 61 3.09 -7.46 29.19
CA GLU A 61 3.67 -8.51 30.03
C GLU A 61 2.94 -9.85 29.88
N ALA A 62 1.60 -9.83 29.87
CA ALA A 62 0.79 -11.02 29.66
C ALA A 62 1.04 -11.67 28.28
N ILE A 63 1.16 -10.86 27.22
CA ILE A 63 1.50 -11.33 25.87
C ILE A 63 2.92 -11.90 25.86
N MET A 64 3.89 -11.23 26.47
CA MET A 64 5.27 -11.69 26.53
C MET A 64 5.42 -13.02 27.29
N ALA A 65 4.56 -13.28 28.27
CA ALA A 65 4.54 -14.54 29.03
C ALA A 65 4.03 -15.74 28.20
N MET A 66 3.30 -15.51 27.10
CA MET A 66 2.83 -16.59 26.21
C MET A 66 3.96 -17.19 25.36
N TYR A 67 5.06 -16.45 25.19
CA TYR A 67 6.20 -16.87 24.37
C TYR A 67 7.38 -17.27 25.26
N PRO A 68 8.06 -18.39 24.94
CA PRO A 68 9.20 -18.85 25.74
C PRO A 68 10.38 -17.87 25.68
N GLU A 69 11.25 -17.95 26.68
CA GLU A 69 12.48 -17.14 26.70
C GLU A 69 13.35 -17.44 25.47
N GLY A 70 13.89 -16.38 24.84
CA GLY A 70 14.63 -16.47 23.58
C GLY A 70 13.78 -16.25 22.32
N HIS A 71 12.46 -16.47 22.38
CA HIS A 71 11.55 -16.30 21.23
C HIS A 71 10.52 -15.16 21.41
N LYS A 72 10.83 -14.20 22.28
CA LYS A 72 9.96 -13.04 22.54
C LYS A 72 9.71 -12.17 21.29
N SER A 73 10.56 -12.27 20.26
CA SER A 73 10.35 -11.61 18.96
C SER A 73 9.10 -12.09 18.21
N ALA A 74 8.51 -13.25 18.57
CA ALA A 74 7.25 -13.69 17.99
C ALA A 74 6.05 -12.85 18.48
N ALA A 75 6.20 -12.12 19.59
CA ALA A 75 5.18 -11.24 20.14
C ALA A 75 5.03 -9.90 19.38
N VAL A 76 5.74 -9.68 18.27
CA VAL A 76 5.66 -8.42 17.50
C VAL A 76 4.22 -8.13 17.06
N ILE A 77 3.54 -9.10 16.45
CA ILE A 77 2.18 -8.91 15.91
C ILE A 77 1.19 -8.51 17.01
N PRO A 78 1.05 -9.25 18.12
CA PRO A 78 0.09 -8.87 19.17
C PRO A 78 0.45 -7.55 19.86
N LEU A 79 1.73 -7.18 19.95
CA LEU A 79 2.13 -5.87 20.50
C LEU A 79 1.83 -4.72 19.54
N LEU A 80 2.00 -4.92 18.22
CA LEU A 80 1.63 -3.93 17.22
C LEU A 80 0.11 -3.73 17.16
N ASP A 81 -0.68 -4.80 17.22
CA ASP A 81 -2.14 -4.71 17.31
C ASP A 81 -2.57 -3.93 18.56
N LEU A 82 -1.93 -4.19 19.70
CA LEU A 82 -2.20 -3.44 20.93
C LEU A 82 -1.86 -1.95 20.80
N ALA A 83 -0.72 -1.61 20.19
CA ALA A 83 -0.35 -0.22 19.92
C ALA A 83 -1.34 0.48 18.98
N GLN A 84 -1.80 -0.24 17.95
CA GLN A 84 -2.80 0.27 17.01
C GLN A 84 -4.15 0.54 17.70
N ARG A 85 -4.59 -0.35 18.59
CA ARG A 85 -5.82 -0.15 19.38
C ARG A 85 -5.71 1.05 20.34
N GLN A 86 -4.53 1.26 20.94
CA GLN A 86 -4.30 2.41 21.79
C GLN A 86 -4.36 3.73 21.01
N HIS A 87 -3.90 3.72 19.76
CA HIS A 87 -3.78 4.91 18.92
C HIS A 87 -4.91 4.99 17.87
N ASN A 88 -6.14 4.66 18.29
CA ASN A 88 -7.38 4.82 17.52
C ASN A 88 -7.37 4.19 16.12
N GLY A 89 -6.67 3.08 15.93
CA GLY A 89 -6.62 2.34 14.67
C GLY A 89 -5.47 2.75 13.74
N TRP A 90 -4.70 3.78 14.09
CA TRP A 90 -3.50 4.21 13.35
C TRP A 90 -2.23 3.76 14.07
N LEU A 91 -1.15 3.50 13.32
CA LEU A 91 0.12 3.04 13.88
C LEU A 91 1.25 3.99 13.43
N PRO A 92 1.65 4.96 14.27
CA PRO A 92 2.75 5.89 13.96
C PRO A 92 4.11 5.21 14.08
N LEU A 93 5.13 5.80 13.44
CA LEU A 93 6.52 5.30 13.45
C LEU A 93 7.05 5.16 14.87
N SER A 94 6.74 6.11 15.74
CA SER A 94 7.14 6.13 17.14
C SER A 94 6.59 4.95 17.93
N ALA A 95 5.38 4.49 17.63
CA ALA A 95 4.81 3.32 18.28
C ALA A 95 5.55 2.04 17.90
N MET A 96 5.97 1.94 16.64
CA MET A 96 6.78 0.82 16.16
C MET A 96 8.16 0.81 16.82
N ASN A 97 8.76 1.99 17.00
CA ASN A 97 10.03 2.14 17.72
C ASN A 97 9.90 1.68 19.17
N LYS A 98 8.82 2.08 19.84
CA LYS A 98 8.55 1.65 21.21
C LYS A 98 8.40 0.13 21.32
N VAL A 99 7.70 -0.51 20.38
CA VAL A 99 7.59 -1.99 20.34
C VAL A 99 8.96 -2.64 20.13
N ALA A 100 9.81 -2.08 19.26
CA ALA A 100 11.16 -2.59 19.05
C ALA A 100 12.02 -2.51 20.32
N GLU A 101 11.89 -1.42 21.10
CA GLU A 101 12.55 -1.25 22.40
C GLU A 101 12.07 -2.28 23.43
N VAL A 102 10.76 -2.49 23.54
CA VAL A 102 10.16 -3.48 24.46
C VAL A 102 10.66 -4.89 24.15
N LEU A 103 10.74 -5.25 22.86
CA LEU A 103 11.19 -6.57 22.41
C LEU A 103 12.71 -6.70 22.30
N LYS A 104 13.47 -5.61 22.53
CA LYS A 104 14.93 -5.56 22.37
C LYS A 104 15.41 -6.05 21.01
N MET A 105 14.70 -5.68 19.94
CA MET A 105 15.02 -6.09 18.58
C MET A 105 15.24 -4.88 17.66
N ALA A 106 15.85 -5.10 16.50
CA ALA A 106 16.09 -4.03 15.53
C ALA A 106 14.75 -3.48 14.98
N ARG A 107 14.61 -2.15 14.97
CA ARG A 107 13.43 -1.42 14.46
C ARG A 107 13.01 -1.86 13.05
N MET A 108 13.97 -2.14 12.17
CA MET A 108 13.73 -2.58 10.80
C MET A 108 12.85 -3.83 10.72
N ARG A 109 13.02 -4.80 11.63
CA ARG A 109 12.21 -6.01 11.67
C ARG A 109 10.74 -5.72 11.99
N VAL A 110 10.49 -4.74 12.85
CA VAL A 110 9.14 -4.30 13.19
C VAL A 110 8.50 -3.59 11.99
N TYR A 111 9.28 -2.80 11.25
CA TYR A 111 8.83 -2.14 10.02
C TYR A 111 8.43 -3.16 8.94
N GLU A 112 9.26 -4.18 8.72
CA GLU A 112 8.96 -5.28 7.80
C GLU A 112 7.62 -5.94 8.16
N VAL A 113 7.45 -6.36 9.42
CA VAL A 113 6.22 -7.05 9.86
C VAL A 113 4.97 -6.18 9.65
N LYS A 114 5.04 -4.88 9.94
CA LYS A 114 3.92 -3.97 9.69
C LYS A 114 3.58 -3.86 8.21
N ILE A 115 4.59 -3.77 7.35
CA ILE A 115 4.37 -3.70 5.90
C ILE A 115 3.69 -4.99 5.42
N PHE A 116 4.16 -6.16 5.88
CA PHE A 116 3.55 -7.44 5.53
C PHE A 116 2.09 -7.58 5.97
N MET A 117 1.74 -7.07 7.16
CA MET A 117 0.35 -7.11 7.65
C MET A 117 -0.56 -6.09 6.95
N ALA A 118 -0.01 -5.02 6.38
CA ALA A 118 -0.75 -3.94 5.73
C ALA A 118 -1.07 -4.19 4.24
N ILE A 119 -0.47 -5.22 3.64
CA ILE A 119 -0.75 -5.65 2.27
C ILE A 119 -2.10 -6.33 2.24
#